data_AF-A0A251SS58-F1
#
_entry.id   AF-A0A251SS58-F1
#
_cell.length_a   1.000
_cell.length_b   1.000
_cell.length_c   1.000
_cell.angle_alpha   90.00
_cell.angle_beta   90.00
_cell.angle_gamma   90.00
#
_symmetry.space_group_name_H-M   'P 1'
#
loop_
_entity.id
_entity.type
_entity.pdbx_description
1 polymer ?
#
loop_
_entity_poly.entity_id
_entity_poly.type
_entity_poly.pdbx_seq_one_letter_code
_entity_poly.pdbx_strand_id
1 'polypeptide(L)'
;MYFLPGMKLGSDFKTGRNWSLTSWLRYGIPDLGAFTMSWEPNGENSQRLMIRQRGQPYWTTGDLNNDSAFEFMNVKNQGSIYQYHGFYPGDSYGDQPYRLLTDQGQAQGDNGLIWSPLYCYGYDSGNGCVAGSNSPSCRSKDDKIALFDGYFALGMAEDSYDDNSSVSFSDCMVRCWNNCTCLAYNTHDNRTGL
;
A
#
# COMPACT_ATOMS: atom_id res chain seq x y z
N MET A 1 6.34 6.17 -6.33
CA MET A 1 7.27 5.37 -7.16
C MET A 1 7.02 5.71 -8.61
N TYR A 2 8.06 6.00 -9.39
CA TYR A 2 7.95 6.31 -10.81
C TYR A 2 8.46 5.10 -11.61
N PHE A 3 7.66 4.56 -12.52
CA PHE A 3 8.11 3.42 -13.34
C PHE A 3 9.15 3.90 -14.36
N LEU A 4 10.42 3.55 -14.13
CA LEU A 4 11.48 3.86 -15.08
C LEU A 4 11.45 2.84 -16.23
N PRO A 5 11.91 3.22 -17.45
CA PRO A 5 12.09 2.28 -18.55
C PRO A 5 12.92 1.07 -18.09
N GLY A 6 12.34 -0.13 -18.17
CA GLY A 6 13.00 -1.39 -17.77
C GLY A 6 12.56 -1.99 -16.42
N MET A 7 11.80 -1.26 -15.60
CA MET A 7 11.06 -1.89 -14.51
C MET A 7 10.02 -2.88 -15.09
N LYS A 8 9.69 -3.92 -14.34
CA LYS A 8 8.70 -4.93 -14.76
C LYS A 8 7.81 -5.26 -13.58
N LEU A 9 6.53 -5.43 -13.84
CA LEU A 9 5.57 -5.98 -12.91
C LEU A 9 4.88 -7.14 -13.64
N GLY A 10 4.88 -8.33 -13.03
CA GLY A 10 4.28 -9.52 -13.63
C GLY A 10 4.98 -10.81 -13.21
N SER A 11 4.57 -11.91 -13.82
CA SER A 11 5.17 -13.23 -13.63
C SER A 11 5.42 -13.89 -14.99
N ASP A 12 6.59 -14.49 -15.17
CA ASP A 12 6.90 -15.33 -16.32
C ASP A 12 6.77 -16.80 -15.94
N PHE A 13 5.69 -17.42 -16.39
CA PHE A 13 5.37 -18.82 -16.12
C PHE A 13 6.33 -19.82 -16.78
N LYS A 14 7.10 -19.41 -17.79
CA LYS A 14 8.10 -20.28 -18.44
C LYS A 14 9.40 -20.33 -17.64
N THR A 15 9.77 -19.21 -17.00
CA THR A 15 11.02 -19.10 -16.24
C THR A 15 10.84 -19.12 -14.72
N GLY A 16 9.59 -19.06 -14.24
CA GLY A 16 9.25 -18.95 -12.82
C GLY A 16 9.66 -17.61 -12.20
N ARG A 17 10.03 -16.61 -13.01
CA ARG A 17 10.46 -15.31 -12.50
C ARG A 17 9.24 -14.45 -12.14
N ASN A 18 9.18 -14.04 -10.88
CA ASN A 18 8.21 -13.07 -10.38
C ASN A 18 8.89 -11.72 -10.23
N TRP A 19 8.32 -10.69 -10.83
CA TRP A 19 8.76 -9.31 -10.64
C TRP A 19 7.84 -8.60 -9.65
N SER A 20 8.46 -7.89 -8.71
CA SER A 20 7.76 -7.05 -7.74
C SER A 20 8.23 -5.60 -7.85
N LEU A 21 7.33 -4.69 -7.49
CA LEU A 21 7.61 -3.27 -7.33
C LEU A 21 7.73 -2.96 -5.84
N THR A 22 8.73 -2.19 -5.46
CA THR A 22 8.90 -1.72 -4.07
C THR A 22 8.56 -0.24 -4.00
N SER A 23 7.82 0.19 -2.98
CA SER A 23 7.53 1.61 -2.77
C SER A 23 8.81 2.38 -2.47
N TRP A 24 8.74 3.70 -2.59
CA TRP A 24 9.74 4.55 -1.95
C TRP A 24 9.60 4.46 -0.44
N LEU A 25 10.69 4.74 0.26
CA LEU A 25 10.74 4.81 1.71
C LEU A 25 9.78 5.87 2.25
N ARG A 26 9.82 7.07 1.66
CA ARG A 26 8.86 8.15 1.86
C ARG A 26 8.91 9.12 0.70
N TYR A 27 7.96 10.05 0.67
CA TYR A 27 7.98 11.16 -0.26
C TYR A 27 9.35 11.86 -0.29
N GLY A 28 9.93 11.97 -1.49
CA GLY A 28 11.23 12.60 -1.71
C GLY A 28 12.46 11.74 -1.42
N ILE A 29 12.32 10.53 -0.84
CA ILE A 29 13.44 9.61 -0.59
C ILE A 29 13.24 8.31 -1.38
N PRO A 30 13.97 8.11 -2.50
CA PRO A 30 13.77 7.00 -3.42
C PRO A 30 14.35 5.65 -2.94
N ASP A 31 14.79 5.55 -1.68
CA ASP A 31 15.25 4.31 -1.07
C ASP A 31 14.10 3.28 -0.96
N LEU A 32 14.46 2.02 -0.74
CA LEU A 32 13.50 0.92 -0.61
C LEU A 32 12.56 1.14 0.58
N GLY A 33 11.27 1.24 0.30
CA GLY A 33 10.24 1.42 1.30
C GLY A 33 9.65 0.14 1.86
N ALA A 34 8.64 0.33 2.72
CA ALA A 34 8.02 -0.76 3.46
C ALA A 34 7.09 -1.63 2.59
N PHE A 35 6.61 -1.14 1.45
CA PHE A 35 5.62 -1.86 0.65
C PHE A 35 6.22 -2.49 -0.59
N THR A 36 5.83 -3.73 -0.86
CA THR A 36 6.14 -4.44 -2.09
C THR A 36 4.85 -4.92 -2.74
N MET A 37 4.77 -4.85 -4.06
CA MET A 37 3.61 -5.26 -4.84
C MET A 37 4.02 -6.25 -5.92
N SER A 38 3.34 -7.39 -5.96
CA SER A 38 3.64 -8.52 -6.85
C SER A 38 2.37 -9.05 -7.51
N TRP A 39 2.52 -9.63 -8.70
CA TRP A 39 1.53 -10.54 -9.26
C TRP A 39 1.78 -11.93 -8.72
N GLU A 40 0.78 -12.50 -8.07
CA GLU A 40 0.88 -13.81 -7.43
C GLU A 40 -0.24 -14.73 -7.93
N PRO A 41 0.07 -16.01 -8.19
CA PRO A 41 -0.96 -17.01 -8.43
C PRO A 41 -1.78 -17.21 -7.15
N ASN A 42 -3.09 -17.41 -7.31
CA ASN A 42 -3.98 -17.82 -6.23
C ASN A 42 -4.71 -19.10 -6.66
N GLY A 43 -4.11 -20.26 -6.33
CA GLY A 43 -4.54 -21.55 -6.88
C GLY A 43 -4.10 -21.77 -8.32
N GLU A 44 -4.73 -22.73 -9.01
CA GLU A 44 -4.29 -23.20 -10.33
C GLU A 44 -4.67 -22.26 -11.49
N ASN A 45 -5.77 -21.51 -11.37
CA ASN A 45 -6.37 -20.77 -12.49
C ASN A 45 -6.61 -19.28 -12.22
N SER A 46 -6.14 -18.74 -11.09
CA SER A 46 -6.37 -17.33 -10.77
C SER A 46 -5.07 -16.62 -10.42
N GLN A 47 -5.05 -15.33 -10.70
CA GLN A 47 -3.96 -14.43 -10.35
C GLN A 47 -4.55 -13.24 -9.61
N ARG A 48 -3.76 -12.68 -8.70
CA ARG A 48 -4.10 -11.48 -7.97
C ARG A 48 -2.89 -10.60 -7.81
N LEU A 49 -3.13 -9.30 -7.71
CA LEU A 49 -2.11 -8.37 -7.28
C LEU A 49 -2.13 -8.31 -5.75
N MET A 50 -0.95 -8.40 -5.18
CA MET A 50 -0.74 -8.53 -3.74
C MET A 50 0.23 -7.46 -3.27
N ILE A 51 -0.20 -6.67 -2.30
CA ILE A 51 0.65 -5.72 -1.58
C ILE A 51 1.05 -6.35 -0.25
N ARG A 52 2.33 -6.27 0.05
CA ARG A 52 2.92 -6.67 1.33
C ARG A 52 3.57 -5.48 2.01
N GLN A 53 3.35 -5.33 3.31
CA GLN A 53 4.07 -4.42 4.16
C GLN A 53 5.14 -5.21 4.93
N ARG A 54 6.42 -4.87 4.74
CA ARG A 54 7.56 -5.55 5.37
C ARG A 54 7.50 -7.08 5.20
N GLY A 55 7.06 -7.54 4.03
CA GLY A 55 6.88 -8.96 3.68
C GLY A 55 5.60 -9.62 4.19
N GLN A 56 4.79 -8.93 5.02
CA GLN A 56 3.50 -9.44 5.49
C GLN A 56 2.38 -9.05 4.52
N PRO A 57 1.42 -9.93 4.21
CA PRO A 57 0.24 -9.56 3.41
C PRO A 57 -0.47 -8.35 3.99
N TYR A 58 -0.76 -7.36 3.14
CA TYR A 58 -1.36 -6.10 3.55
C TYR A 58 -2.68 -5.85 2.82
N TRP A 59 -2.67 -5.93 1.49
CA TRP A 59 -3.86 -5.74 0.66
C TRP A 59 -3.79 -6.59 -0.61
N THR A 60 -4.95 -7.00 -1.13
CA THR A 60 -5.07 -7.78 -2.36
C THR A 60 -6.22 -7.25 -3.23
N THR A 61 -6.06 -7.36 -4.55
CA THR A 61 -7.16 -7.13 -5.50
C THR A 61 -8.26 -8.17 -5.40
N GLY A 62 -8.00 -9.28 -4.70
CA GLY A 62 -8.87 -10.45 -4.72
C GLY A 62 -8.72 -11.22 -6.03
N ASP A 63 -9.60 -12.20 -6.23
CA ASP A 63 -9.50 -13.07 -7.40
C ASP A 63 -9.98 -12.36 -8.66
N LEU A 64 -9.31 -12.67 -9.77
CA LEU A 64 -9.79 -12.31 -11.08
C LEU A 64 -11.06 -13.13 -11.35
N ASN A 65 -12.20 -12.46 -11.39
CA ASN A 65 -13.47 -13.12 -11.69
C ASN A 65 -13.63 -13.34 -13.21
N ASN A 66 -14.67 -14.09 -13.59
CA ASN A 66 -14.94 -14.44 -14.99
C ASN A 66 -15.19 -13.22 -15.90
N ASP A 67 -15.59 -12.09 -15.33
CA ASP A 67 -15.78 -10.82 -16.03
C ASP A 67 -14.46 -10.03 -16.17
N SER A 68 -13.33 -10.67 -15.88
CA SER A 68 -11.98 -10.10 -15.80
C SER A 68 -11.81 -9.04 -14.72
N ALA A 69 -12.82 -8.82 -13.87
CA ALA A 69 -12.77 -7.85 -12.80
C ALA A 69 -12.11 -8.42 -11.55
N PHE A 70 -11.38 -7.57 -10.83
CA PHE A 70 -10.86 -7.92 -9.52
C PHE A 70 -11.88 -7.58 -8.44
N GLU A 71 -12.10 -8.51 -7.51
CA GLU A 71 -13.09 -8.41 -6.43
C GLU A 71 -13.02 -7.10 -5.63
N PHE A 72 -11.81 -6.64 -5.30
CA PHE A 72 -11.59 -5.54 -4.36
C PHE A 72 -11.03 -4.26 -4.99
N MET A 73 -10.86 -4.20 -6.32
CA MET A 73 -10.48 -2.94 -6.96
C MET A 73 -11.65 -1.96 -6.92
N ASN A 74 -11.57 -0.99 -6.01
CA ASN A 74 -12.64 -0.01 -5.82
C ASN A 74 -12.51 1.10 -6.86
N VAL A 75 -13.12 0.91 -8.04
CA VAL A 75 -13.26 1.98 -9.03
C VAL A 75 -14.39 2.89 -8.58
N LYS A 76 -14.12 3.85 -7.69
CA LYS A 76 -15.07 4.92 -7.38
C LYS A 76 -15.20 5.89 -8.55
N ASN A 77 -15.88 5.48 -9.62
CA ASN A 77 -16.95 6.23 -10.30
C ASN A 77 -17.37 5.58 -11.62
N GLN A 78 -18.69 5.41 -11.71
CA GLN A 78 -19.57 5.34 -12.86
C GLN A 78 -18.91 5.56 -14.25
N GLY A 79 -18.99 4.54 -15.10
CA GLY A 79 -19.14 4.78 -16.55
C GLY A 79 -18.08 4.24 -17.50
N SER A 80 -17.15 3.37 -17.11
CA SER A 80 -16.22 2.80 -18.10
C SER A 80 -16.07 1.29 -17.96
N ILE A 81 -16.64 0.61 -18.96
CA ILE A 81 -16.39 -0.76 -19.35
C ILE A 81 -14.87 -0.96 -19.44
N TYR A 82 -14.40 -2.06 -18.85
CA TYR A 82 -13.02 -2.51 -18.88
C TYR A 82 -12.42 -2.44 -20.29
N GLN A 83 -11.41 -1.58 -20.46
CA GLN A 83 -10.42 -1.74 -21.53
C GLN A 83 -9.12 -2.18 -20.87
N TYR A 84 -8.86 -3.49 -20.90
CA TYR A 84 -7.53 -4.03 -20.62
C TYR A 84 -6.62 -3.59 -21.74
N HIS A 85 -5.89 -2.49 -21.54
CA HIS A 85 -4.64 -2.32 -22.26
C HIS A 85 -3.63 -3.29 -21.65
N GLY A 86 -3.41 -4.42 -22.34
CA GLY A 86 -2.27 -5.28 -22.05
C GLY A 86 -1.00 -4.44 -22.07
N PHE A 87 -0.14 -4.66 -21.06
CA PHE A 87 1.17 -4.00 -20.92
C PHE A 87 2.05 -4.33 -22.14
N TYR A 88 2.01 -3.48 -23.16
CA TYR A 88 3.07 -3.38 -24.15
C TYR A 88 3.89 -2.14 -23.82
N PRO A 89 5.19 -2.24 -23.53
CA PRO A 89 6.06 -1.08 -23.43
C PRO A 89 6.20 -0.51 -24.85
N GLY A 90 5.21 0.29 -25.25
CA GLY A 90 5.20 1.06 -26.47
C GLY A 90 5.65 2.47 -26.15
N ASP A 91 6.75 2.88 -26.78
CA ASP A 91 7.30 4.23 -26.74
C ASP A 91 6.22 5.27 -27.06
N SER A 92 5.70 5.96 -26.05
CA SER A 92 4.92 7.18 -26.27
C SER A 92 5.41 8.25 -25.31
N TYR A 93 6.07 9.24 -25.90
CA TYR A 93 6.59 10.45 -25.27
C TYR A 93 5.42 11.28 -24.71
N GLY A 94 5.06 11.06 -23.46
CA GLY A 94 4.05 11.79 -22.71
C GLY A 94 4.33 11.66 -21.21
N ASP A 95 5.31 12.44 -20.75
CA ASP A 95 6.14 12.20 -19.57
C ASP A 95 5.44 12.56 -18.23
N GLN A 96 4.69 11.60 -17.68
CA GLN A 96 4.57 11.46 -16.23
C GLN A 96 4.84 9.99 -15.88
N PRO A 97 5.84 9.69 -15.04
CA PRO A 97 6.08 8.30 -14.73
C PRO A 97 4.92 7.76 -13.90
N TYR A 98 4.38 6.62 -14.31
CA TYR A 98 3.20 6.02 -13.70
C TYR A 98 3.50 5.64 -12.24
N ARG A 99 2.66 6.11 -11.31
CA ARG A 99 2.76 5.82 -9.88
C ARG A 99 1.82 4.68 -9.51
N LEU A 100 2.33 3.45 -9.51
CA LEU A 100 1.51 2.27 -9.25
C LEU A 100 1.40 1.90 -7.76
N LEU A 101 2.41 2.24 -6.95
CA LEU A 101 2.46 1.97 -5.51
C LEU A 101 2.97 3.19 -4.74
N THR A 102 2.21 3.61 -3.72
CA THR A 102 2.58 4.72 -2.81
C THR A 102 3.39 4.24 -1.62
N ASP A 103 4.09 5.16 -0.97
CA ASP A 103 4.77 4.96 0.33
C ASP A 103 3.82 4.73 1.51
N GLN A 104 2.52 4.97 1.29
CA GLN A 104 1.43 4.62 2.21
C GLN A 104 0.80 3.25 1.91
N GLY A 105 1.30 2.54 0.88
CA GLY A 105 0.83 1.19 0.52
C GLY A 105 -0.43 1.17 -0.32
N GLN A 106 -0.74 2.27 -1.02
CA GLN A 106 -1.89 2.34 -1.91
C GLN A 106 -1.52 1.98 -3.35
N ALA A 107 -2.41 1.24 -4.03
CA ALA A 107 -2.35 1.01 -5.47
C ALA A 107 -3.05 2.14 -6.22
N GLN A 108 -2.37 2.73 -7.21
CA GLN A 108 -2.87 3.85 -8.00
C GLN A 108 -2.77 3.55 -9.51
N GLY A 109 -3.83 3.80 -10.24
CA GLY A 109 -3.89 3.66 -11.70
C GLY A 109 -3.49 4.92 -12.47
N ASP A 110 -3.51 4.82 -13.79
CA ASP A 110 -2.96 5.81 -14.73
C ASP A 110 -3.58 7.22 -14.63
N ASN A 111 -4.82 7.33 -14.14
CA ASN A 111 -5.52 8.61 -13.98
C ASN A 111 -5.50 9.14 -12.53
N GLY A 112 -4.59 8.62 -11.70
CA GLY A 112 -4.54 8.93 -10.27
C GLY A 112 -5.63 8.24 -9.45
N LEU A 113 -6.46 7.39 -10.09
CA LEU A 113 -7.49 6.58 -9.44
C LEU A 113 -6.85 5.65 -8.41
N ILE A 114 -7.31 5.75 -7.17
CA ILE A 114 -6.83 4.89 -6.08
C ILE A 114 -7.75 3.66 -6.01
N TRP A 115 -7.16 2.47 -6.15
CA TRP A 115 -7.90 1.20 -6.15
C TRP A 115 -8.02 0.57 -4.76
N SER A 116 -7.12 0.92 -3.85
CA SER A 116 -7.01 0.34 -2.51
C SER A 116 -7.41 1.34 -1.41
N PRO A 117 -7.79 0.89 -0.20
CA PRO A 117 -8.00 1.78 0.93
C PRO A 117 -6.70 2.51 1.34
N LEU A 118 -6.85 3.60 2.09
CA LEU A 118 -5.73 4.38 2.61
C LEU A 118 -4.87 3.58 3.59
N TYR A 119 -5.51 2.86 4.51
CA TYR A 119 -4.84 1.99 5.47
C TYR A 119 -5.56 0.65 5.59
N CYS A 120 -4.79 -0.41 5.78
CA CYS A 120 -5.28 -1.70 6.25
C CYS A 120 -4.86 -1.87 7.72
N TYR A 121 -5.86 -2.07 8.58
CA TYR A 121 -5.71 -2.09 10.04
C TYR A 121 -5.49 -3.50 10.61
N GLY A 122 -5.12 -4.46 9.77
CA GLY A 122 -4.94 -5.85 10.15
C GLY A 122 -6.25 -6.65 10.30
N TYR A 123 -7.38 -6.13 9.81
CA TYR A 123 -8.65 -6.85 9.74
C TYR A 123 -9.12 -6.97 8.29
N ASP A 124 -9.91 -8.00 8.01
CA ASP A 124 -10.66 -8.08 6.76
C ASP A 124 -11.83 -7.09 6.81
N SER A 125 -11.73 -6.05 6.00
CA SER A 125 -12.75 -5.01 5.85
C SER A 125 -13.61 -5.17 4.59
N GLY A 126 -13.54 -6.32 3.91
CA GLY A 126 -14.32 -6.59 2.69
C GLY A 126 -13.95 -5.69 1.50
N ASN A 127 -12.75 -5.10 1.54
CA ASN A 127 -12.21 -4.18 0.53
C ASN A 127 -10.78 -4.55 0.14
N GLY A 128 -10.41 -5.82 0.33
CA GLY A 128 -9.10 -6.37 -0.01
C GLY A 128 -8.03 -6.26 1.07
N CYS A 129 -8.29 -5.61 2.20
CA CYS A 129 -7.34 -5.65 3.33
C CYS A 129 -7.20 -7.08 3.86
N VAL A 130 -5.97 -7.53 4.03
CA VAL A 130 -5.69 -8.87 4.52
C VAL A 130 -5.68 -8.84 6.05
N ALA A 131 -6.47 -9.71 6.67
CA ALA A 131 -6.46 -9.88 8.12
C ALA A 131 -5.07 -10.34 8.57
N GLY A 132 -4.48 -9.60 9.51
CA GLY A 132 -3.24 -9.97 10.17
C GLY A 132 -3.52 -10.81 11.41
N SER A 133 -2.56 -11.64 11.79
CA SER A 133 -2.66 -12.50 12.99
C SER A 133 -2.56 -11.73 14.31
N ASN A 134 -2.11 -10.47 14.31
CA ASN A 134 -1.73 -9.71 15.51
C ASN A 134 -2.47 -8.38 15.62
N SER A 135 -3.80 -8.43 15.75
CA SER A 135 -4.57 -7.25 16.11
C SER A 135 -4.41 -6.93 17.61
N PRO A 136 -4.15 -5.66 17.99
CA PRO A 136 -3.97 -5.30 19.39
C PRO A 136 -5.31 -5.37 20.16
N SER A 137 -5.28 -5.80 21.42
CA SER A 137 -6.48 -5.99 22.24
C SER A 137 -7.24 -4.69 22.56
N CYS A 138 -6.61 -3.54 22.38
CA CYS A 138 -7.16 -2.21 22.65
C CYS A 138 -7.73 -1.50 21.41
N ARG A 139 -7.74 -2.16 20.25
CA ARG A 139 -8.36 -1.62 19.03
C ARG A 139 -9.43 -2.58 18.52
N SER A 140 -10.51 -2.00 18.03
CA SER A 140 -11.60 -2.67 17.35
C SER A 140 -11.45 -2.52 15.84
N LYS A 141 -12.12 -3.39 15.08
CA LYS A 141 -12.31 -3.26 13.63
C LYS A 141 -12.92 -1.91 13.21
N ASP A 142 -13.64 -1.26 14.12
CA ASP A 142 -14.33 0.01 13.89
C ASP A 142 -13.42 1.22 14.13
N ASP A 143 -12.29 1.04 14.83
CA ASP A 143 -11.32 2.10 15.05
C ASP A 143 -10.63 2.45 13.74
N LYS A 144 -10.35 3.74 13.55
CA LYS A 144 -9.66 4.27 12.36
C LYS A 144 -8.71 5.38 12.80
N ILE A 145 -7.56 5.45 12.14
CA ILE A 145 -6.68 6.60 12.24
C ILE A 145 -7.23 7.67 11.28
N ALA A 146 -7.47 8.86 11.80
CA ALA A 146 -7.84 10.03 11.03
C ALA A 146 -6.69 11.03 11.01
N LEU A 147 -6.57 11.78 9.92
CA LEU A 147 -5.71 12.96 9.88
C LEU A 147 -6.33 14.03 10.77
N PHE A 148 -5.54 14.58 11.67
CA PHE A 148 -5.96 15.64 12.58
C PHE A 148 -4.92 16.76 12.57
N ASP A 149 -5.38 17.98 12.31
CA ASP A 149 -4.55 19.18 12.40
C ASP A 149 -4.70 19.78 13.81
N GLY A 150 -3.66 19.68 14.62
CA GLY A 150 -3.66 20.23 15.97
C GLY A 150 -2.37 19.94 16.74
N TYR A 151 -2.35 20.38 17.99
CA TYR A 151 -1.25 20.15 18.92
C TYR A 151 -1.78 19.51 20.21
N PHE A 152 -0.98 18.65 20.82
CA PHE A 152 -1.25 18.18 22.17
C PHE A 152 -0.95 19.29 23.17
N ALA A 153 -1.80 19.43 24.19
CA ALA A 153 -1.50 20.35 25.29
C ALA A 153 -0.24 19.85 26.03
N LEU A 154 0.58 20.79 26.50
CA LEU A 154 1.83 20.48 27.20
C LEU A 154 1.58 19.53 28.38
N GLY A 155 2.35 18.44 28.44
CA GLY A 155 2.24 17.42 29.48
C GLY A 155 1.08 16.42 29.31
N MET A 156 0.31 16.49 28.23
CA MET A 156 -0.74 15.49 27.93
C MET A 156 -0.23 14.31 27.08
N ALA A 157 0.91 14.47 26.43
CA ALA A 157 1.56 13.43 25.63
C ALA A 157 3.06 13.44 25.90
N GLU A 158 3.68 12.27 25.82
CA GLU A 158 5.12 12.10 25.83
C GLU A 158 5.54 11.71 24.41
N ASP A 159 6.42 12.51 23.81
CA ASP A 159 6.92 12.25 22.47
C ASP A 159 8.08 11.26 22.53
N SER A 160 8.04 10.23 21.70
CA SER A 160 9.16 9.32 21.50
C SER A 160 9.64 9.37 20.05
N TYR A 161 10.96 9.49 19.85
CA TYR A 161 11.55 9.59 18.52
C TYR A 161 12.29 8.32 18.15
N ASP A 162 12.09 7.86 16.93
CA ASP A 162 12.94 6.88 16.27
C ASP A 162 13.77 7.58 15.18
N ASP A 163 15.08 7.53 15.36
CA ASP A 163 16.09 8.10 14.46
C ASP A 163 16.51 7.12 13.35
N ASN A 164 15.92 5.91 13.31
CA ASN A 164 16.21 4.92 12.28
C ASN A 164 15.69 5.40 10.91
N SER A 165 16.64 5.73 10.04
CA SER A 165 16.36 6.24 8.70
C SER A 165 15.67 5.23 7.78
N SER A 166 15.58 3.95 8.13
CA SER A 166 14.84 2.94 7.37
C SER A 166 13.36 2.86 7.74
N VAL A 167 12.88 3.62 8.74
CA VAL A 167 11.48 3.63 9.17
C VAL A 167 10.65 4.49 8.23
N SER A 168 9.62 3.89 7.64
CA SER A 168 8.66 4.59 6.78
C SER A 168 7.50 5.17 7.60
N PHE A 169 6.75 6.07 6.97
CA PHE A 169 5.49 6.60 7.53
C PHE A 169 4.53 5.48 7.97
N SER A 170 4.42 4.40 7.19
CA SER A 170 3.55 3.27 7.50
C SER A 170 4.05 2.40 8.66
N ASP A 171 5.35 2.39 8.95
CA ASP A 171 5.88 1.69 10.13
C ASP A 171 5.47 2.43 11.42
N CYS A 172 5.46 3.76 11.42
CA CYS A 172 4.95 4.57 12.53
C CYS A 172 3.47 4.29 12.79
N MET A 173 2.68 4.24 11.71
CA MET A 173 1.27 3.88 11.77
C MET A 173 1.10 2.52 12.46
N VAL A 174 1.82 1.48 12.02
CA VAL A 174 1.73 0.13 12.59
C VAL A 174 2.18 0.09 14.05
N ARG A 175 3.27 0.77 14.40
CA ARG A 175 3.76 0.85 15.79
C ARG A 175 2.74 1.54 16.70
N CYS A 176 2.18 2.65 16.25
CA CYS A 176 1.16 3.37 17.00
C CYS A 176 -0.12 2.54 17.12
N TRP A 177 -0.55 1.90 16.03
CA TRP A 177 -1.73 1.05 16.03
C TRP A 177 -1.61 -0.07 17.06
N ASN A 178 -0.45 -0.73 17.11
CA ASN A 178 -0.17 -1.83 18.02
C ASN A 178 0.19 -1.40 19.45
N ASN A 179 0.38 -0.10 19.71
CA ASN A 179 0.64 0.43 21.03
C ASN A 179 -0.63 1.09 21.61
N CYS A 180 -1.20 0.48 22.65
CA CYS A 180 -2.43 0.95 23.28
C CYS A 180 -2.32 2.31 23.95
N THR A 181 -1.11 2.77 24.27
CA THR A 181 -0.89 4.11 24.83
C THR A 181 -0.62 5.15 23.74
N CYS A 182 -0.46 4.73 22.48
CA CYS A 182 -0.23 5.66 21.39
C CYS A 182 -1.52 6.39 21.01
N LEU A 183 -1.45 7.72 20.97
CA LEU A 183 -2.57 8.60 20.63
C LEU A 183 -2.45 9.13 19.19
N ALA A 184 -1.23 9.37 18.71
CA ALA A 184 -0.94 9.82 17.35
C ALA A 184 0.49 9.44 16.97
N TYR A 185 0.83 9.59 15.70
CA TYR A 185 2.20 9.48 15.22
C TYR A 185 2.44 10.60 14.19
N ASN A 186 3.70 10.96 14.00
CA ASN A 186 4.08 11.97 13.02
C ASN A 186 5.42 11.61 12.36
N THR A 187 5.68 12.22 11.21
CA THR A 187 6.97 12.21 10.53
C THR A 187 7.42 13.65 10.33
N HIS A 188 8.37 14.14 11.12
CA HIS A 188 8.89 15.51 11.02
C HIS A 188 10.37 15.48 10.65
N ASP A 189 10.80 16.25 9.64
CA ASP A 189 12.22 16.49 9.29
C ASP A 189 13.13 15.26 9.37
N ASN A 190 12.78 14.22 8.62
CA ASN A 190 13.50 12.94 8.57
C ASN A 190 13.41 12.05 9.82
N ARG A 191 12.75 12.49 10.90
CA ARG A 191 12.51 11.73 12.13
C ARG A 191 11.09 11.23 12.21
N THR A 192 10.93 10.08 12.83
CA THR A 192 9.63 9.44 13.05
C THR A 192 9.29 9.53 14.53
N GLY A 193 8.15 10.15 14.86
CA GLY A 193 7.67 10.35 16.23
C GLY A 193 6.43 9.51 16.52
N LEU A 194 6.38 8.93 17.72
CA LEU A 194 5.26 8.19 18.31
C LEU A 194 4.82 8.87 19.61
#